data_AF-R6BVE5-F1
#
_entry.id   AF-R6BVE5-F1
#
_cell.length_a   1.000
_cell.length_b   1.000
_cell.length_c   1.000
_cell.angle_alpha   90.00
_cell.angle_beta   90.00
_cell.angle_gamma   90.00
#
_symmetry.space_group_name_H-M   'P 1'
#
loop_
_entity.id
_entity.type
_entity.pdbx_description
1 polymer ?
#
loop_
_entity_poly.entity_id
_entity_poly.type
_entity_poly.pdbx_seq_one_letter_code
_entity_poly.pdbx_strand_id
1 'polypeptide(L)'
;MTNKEKYKQAFSVLHTSDISEGEVKYMAKLKKQQKMKLAAAAIAVCVIVGGTGTAYAANVGGIQRTIQLWMHGDQTSATLDLNTDDGSYSLEYKDTDGNTVTQGGGGVAFDADGNERPLTEDEIMEELNAPDVEYLDDDSVWIYYKNQKIEITDKFDKDNVCYVKIENGDETIYMTVKYQNGYSTSPDKYPDPRSFN
;
A
#
# COMPACT_ATOMS: atom_id res chain seq x y z
N MET A 1 -3.20 53.18 -3.35
CA MET A 1 -3.23 51.74 -3.01
C MET A 1 -1.80 51.26 -2.86
N THR A 2 -1.41 50.82 -1.67
CA THR A 2 -0.04 50.39 -1.34
C THR A 2 0.21 48.96 -1.81
N ASN A 3 1.46 48.56 -2.06
CA ASN A 3 1.79 47.18 -2.47
C ASN A 3 1.18 46.13 -1.52
N LYS A 4 1.11 46.44 -0.23
CA LYS A 4 0.51 45.60 0.82
C LYS A 4 -0.98 45.28 0.57
N GLU A 5 -1.73 46.21 -0.01
CA GLU A 5 -3.15 46.03 -0.33
C GLU A 5 -3.33 45.15 -1.57
N LYS A 6 -2.45 45.28 -2.56
CA LYS A 6 -2.44 44.40 -3.76
C LYS A 6 -2.09 42.95 -3.41
N TYR A 7 -1.16 42.74 -2.47
CA TYR A 7 -0.83 41.39 -1.98
C TYR A 7 -2.02 40.74 -1.26
N LYS A 8 -2.73 41.45 -0.38
CA LYS A 8 -3.91 40.88 0.31
C LYS A 8 -5.04 40.51 -0.66
N GLN A 9 -5.24 41.30 -1.71
CA GLN A 9 -6.28 41.05 -2.71
C GLN A 9 -5.95 39.86 -3.63
N ALA A 10 -4.67 39.63 -3.94
CA ALA A 10 -4.26 38.46 -4.73
C ALA A 10 -4.44 37.15 -3.96
N PHE A 11 -4.25 37.16 -2.63
CA PHE A 11 -4.40 35.97 -1.78
C PHE A 11 -5.83 35.75 -1.26
N SER A 12 -6.71 36.76 -1.27
CA SER A 12 -8.12 36.56 -0.91
C SER A 12 -8.93 35.82 -1.99
N VAL A 13 -8.39 35.72 -3.20
CA VAL A 13 -8.97 34.97 -4.33
C VAL A 13 -8.53 33.50 -4.32
N LEU A 14 -7.52 33.14 -3.52
CA LEU A 14 -7.22 31.75 -3.22
C LEU A 14 -8.29 31.25 -2.25
N HIS A 15 -9.38 30.75 -2.83
CA HIS A 15 -10.14 29.71 -2.17
C HIS A 15 -9.14 28.59 -1.90
N THR A 16 -8.75 28.38 -0.65
CA THR A 16 -8.35 27.05 -0.24
C THR A 16 -9.62 26.24 -0.45
N SER A 17 -9.72 25.56 -1.60
CA SER A 17 -10.64 24.44 -1.74
C SER A 17 -10.49 23.64 -0.46
N ASP A 18 -11.57 23.41 0.27
CA ASP A 18 -11.54 22.59 1.47
C ASP A 18 -10.78 21.33 1.10
N ILE A 19 -9.54 21.20 1.59
CA ILE A 19 -8.70 20.06 1.29
C ILE A 19 -9.45 18.91 1.92
N SER A 20 -10.07 18.07 1.09
CA SER A 20 -10.90 16.98 1.56
C SER A 20 -10.04 16.09 2.46
N GLU A 21 -10.61 15.55 3.54
CA GLU A 21 -9.90 14.56 4.37
C GLU A 21 -9.37 13.39 3.52
N GLY A 22 -10.05 13.07 2.42
CA GLY A 22 -9.60 12.10 1.43
C GLY A 22 -8.34 12.54 0.69
N GLU A 23 -8.22 13.81 0.32
CA GLU A 23 -7.03 14.37 -0.34
C GLU A 23 -5.84 14.45 0.61
N VAL A 24 -6.07 14.75 1.91
CA VAL A 24 -5.01 14.72 2.94
C VAL A 24 -4.53 13.28 3.15
N LYS A 25 -5.45 12.31 3.30
CA LYS A 25 -5.11 10.88 3.41
C LYS A 25 -4.37 10.39 2.17
N TYR A 26 -4.78 10.82 0.97
CA TYR A 26 -4.12 10.47 -0.28
C TYR A 26 -2.69 11.04 -0.36
N MET A 27 -2.49 12.31 0.00
CA MET A 27 -1.16 12.92 0.04
C MET A 27 -0.25 12.28 1.10
N ALA A 28 -0.80 11.87 2.24
CA ALA A 28 -0.09 11.09 3.24
C ALA A 28 0.31 9.70 2.69
N LYS A 29 -0.61 9.01 2.01
CA LYS A 29 -0.35 7.70 1.36
C LYS A 29 0.70 7.79 0.26
N LEU A 30 0.65 8.81 -0.60
CA LEU A 30 1.65 9.04 -1.65
C LEU A 30 3.04 9.33 -1.08
N LYS A 31 3.13 10.20 -0.07
CA LYS A 31 4.40 10.48 0.63
C LYS A 31 4.94 9.26 1.38
N LYS A 32 4.06 8.37 1.87
CA LYS A 32 4.41 7.11 2.52
C LYS A 32 4.99 6.10 1.51
N GLN A 33 4.32 5.89 0.37
CA GLN A 33 4.80 5.01 -0.72
C GLN A 33 6.13 5.49 -1.32
N GLN A 34 6.35 6.80 -1.41
CA GLN A 34 7.60 7.41 -1.89
C GLN A 34 8.85 7.09 -1.04
N LYS A 35 8.70 6.76 0.24
CA LYS A 35 9.84 6.67 1.18
C LYS A 35 10.13 5.26 1.69
N MET A 36 9.33 4.27 1.34
CA MET A 36 9.63 2.86 1.61
C MET A 36 10.70 2.38 0.62
N LYS A 37 11.95 2.77 0.88
CA LYS A 37 13.11 2.19 0.19
C LYS A 37 13.24 0.73 0.59
N LEU A 38 12.93 -0.15 -0.36
CA LEU A 38 13.58 -1.45 -0.62
C LEU A 38 14.20 -2.12 0.61
N ALA A 39 13.38 -2.67 1.50
CA ALA A 39 13.77 -3.88 2.21
C ALA A 39 13.33 -5.05 1.31
N ALA A 40 14.20 -5.42 0.37
CA ALA A 40 13.99 -6.57 -0.50
C ALA A 40 14.02 -7.86 0.35
N ALA A 41 12.87 -8.28 0.82
CA ALA A 41 12.55 -9.68 1.04
C ALA A 41 11.34 -9.95 0.16
N ALA A 42 11.40 -10.99 -0.68
CA ALA A 42 10.31 -11.34 -1.60
C ALA A 42 8.98 -11.35 -0.84
N ILE A 43 8.13 -10.36 -1.14
CA ILE A 43 6.85 -10.18 -0.47
C ILE A 43 5.94 -11.24 -1.07
N ALA A 44 5.45 -12.18 -0.25
CA ALA A 44 4.35 -13.01 -0.69
C ALA A 44 3.07 -12.15 -0.67
N VAL A 45 2.36 -12.20 -1.79
CA VAL A 45 1.08 -11.54 -2.09
C VAL A 45 0.11 -11.67 -0.93
N CYS A 46 -0.37 -10.58 -0.36
CA CYS A 46 -1.34 -10.61 0.74
C CYS A 46 -2.38 -9.50 0.55
N VAL A 47 -3.68 -9.83 0.50
CA VAL A 47 -4.80 -8.88 0.69
C VAL A 47 -5.81 -9.39 1.70
N ILE A 48 -6.07 -8.67 2.79
CA ILE A 48 -6.98 -9.11 3.85
C ILE A 48 -8.44 -9.24 3.39
N VAL A 49 -9.09 -10.33 3.78
CA VAL A 49 -10.53 -10.58 3.60
C VAL A 49 -11.27 -10.23 4.88
N GLY A 50 -12.30 -9.38 4.79
CA GLY A 50 -13.25 -9.16 5.87
C GLY A 50 -14.12 -10.40 6.10
N GLY A 51 -13.71 -11.29 7.01
CA GLY A 51 -14.44 -12.49 7.40
C GLY A 51 -14.61 -12.60 8.92
N THR A 52 -15.81 -13.00 9.35
CA THR A 52 -16.25 -13.11 10.75
C THR A 52 -15.46 -14.19 11.52
N GLY A 53 -14.31 -13.83 12.08
CA GLY A 53 -13.49 -14.81 12.81
C GLY A 53 -12.16 -14.27 13.32
N THR A 54 -12.05 -12.98 13.63
CA THR A 54 -10.83 -12.43 14.24
C THR A 54 -10.80 -12.82 15.71
N ALA A 55 -10.06 -13.88 16.06
CA ALA A 55 -9.71 -14.15 17.44
C ALA A 55 -8.49 -13.29 17.82
N TYR A 56 -8.63 -12.48 18.85
CA TYR A 56 -7.57 -11.61 19.35
C TYR A 56 -6.89 -12.31 20.53
N ALA A 57 -5.58 -12.52 20.44
CA ALA A 57 -4.76 -12.90 21.59
C ALA A 57 -3.72 -11.79 21.85
N ALA A 58 -3.73 -11.23 23.05
CA ALA A 58 -2.67 -10.33 23.50
C ALA A 58 -1.55 -11.18 24.13
N ASN A 59 -0.33 -11.08 23.60
CA ASN A 59 0.88 -11.68 24.17
C ASN A 59 1.77 -10.59 24.79
N VAL A 60 2.82 -10.98 25.51
CA VAL A 60 3.76 -10.02 26.11
C VAL A 60 4.65 -9.47 24.99
N GLY A 61 4.32 -8.27 24.49
CA GLY A 61 5.07 -7.57 23.45
C GLY A 61 4.33 -7.36 22.12
N GLY A 62 3.06 -7.78 21.99
CA GLY A 62 2.34 -7.62 20.74
C GLY A 62 0.87 -8.05 20.73
N ILE A 63 0.28 -8.06 19.53
CA ILE A 63 -1.07 -8.58 19.28
C ILE A 63 -0.98 -9.65 18.21
N GLN A 64 -1.43 -10.85 18.53
CA GLN A 64 -1.54 -11.96 17.60
C GLN A 64 -2.99 -12.15 17.14
N ARG A 65 -3.21 -12.29 15.83
CA ARG A 65 -4.54 -12.43 15.22
C ARG A 65 -4.51 -13.42 14.07
N THR A 66 -5.59 -14.16 13.91
CA THR A 66 -5.85 -14.90 12.66
C THR A 66 -6.55 -13.98 11.67
N ILE A 67 -5.94 -13.81 10.50
CA ILE A 67 -6.47 -13.04 9.37
C ILE A 67 -6.62 -13.94 8.14
N GLN A 68 -7.44 -13.51 7.19
CA GLN A 68 -7.56 -14.15 5.88
C GLN A 68 -6.87 -13.26 4.86
N LEU A 69 -5.96 -13.79 4.06
CA LEU A 69 -5.17 -13.07 3.06
C LEU A 69 -5.44 -13.63 1.67
N TRP A 70 -5.50 -12.80 0.64
CA TRP A 70 -5.42 -13.24 -0.74
C TRP A 70 -3.97 -13.39 -1.14
N MET A 71 -3.58 -14.60 -1.49
CA MET A 71 -2.27 -14.94 -2.02
C MET A 71 -2.47 -15.49 -3.43
N HIS A 72 -1.88 -14.84 -4.43
CA HIS A 72 -1.96 -15.26 -5.83
C HIS A 72 -3.38 -15.52 -6.37
N GLY A 73 -4.39 -14.86 -5.79
CA GLY A 73 -5.80 -15.03 -6.18
C GLY A 73 -6.60 -16.01 -5.32
N ASP A 74 -5.98 -16.67 -4.33
CA ASP A 74 -6.62 -17.61 -3.40
C ASP A 74 -6.64 -17.07 -1.97
N GLN A 75 -7.68 -17.41 -1.19
CA GLN A 75 -7.75 -17.04 0.22
C GLN A 75 -6.96 -18.02 1.10
N THR A 76 -6.02 -17.47 1.85
CA THR A 76 -5.12 -18.18 2.77
C THR A 76 -5.30 -17.62 4.18
N SER A 77 -5.54 -18.51 5.13
CA SER A 77 -5.53 -18.14 6.55
C SER A 77 -4.10 -17.94 7.01
N ALA A 78 -3.84 -16.79 7.65
CA ALA A 78 -2.54 -16.46 8.21
C ALA A 78 -2.66 -16.05 9.68
N THR A 79 -1.59 -16.29 10.43
CA THR A 79 -1.38 -15.74 11.76
C THR A 79 -0.53 -14.50 11.64
N LEU A 80 -1.09 -13.35 11.97
CA LEU A 80 -0.40 -12.08 12.04
C LEU A 80 0.01 -11.81 13.49
N ASP A 81 1.30 -11.61 13.73
CA ASP A 81 1.85 -11.09 14.99
C ASP A 81 2.35 -9.66 14.76
N LEU A 82 1.81 -8.72 15.52
CA LEU A 82 2.13 -7.29 15.44
C LEU A 82 2.94 -6.88 16.67
N ASN A 83 4.13 -6.33 16.43
CA ASN A 83 4.91 -5.68 17.47
C ASN A 83 4.57 -4.18 17.52
N THR A 84 3.88 -3.76 18.58
CA THR A 84 3.43 -2.36 18.71
C THR A 84 4.54 -1.40 19.13
N ASP A 85 5.68 -1.91 19.60
CA ASP A 85 6.78 -1.06 20.08
C ASP A 85 7.63 -0.53 18.93
N ASP A 86 7.88 -1.35 17.91
CA ASP A 86 8.71 -0.99 16.76
C ASP A 86 7.96 -0.97 15.41
N GLY A 87 6.67 -1.32 15.40
CA GLY A 87 5.82 -1.32 14.19
C GLY A 87 6.22 -2.41 13.19
N SER A 88 6.96 -3.42 13.63
CA SER A 88 7.21 -4.62 12.85
C SER A 88 6.03 -5.60 12.95
N TYR A 89 5.95 -6.48 11.96
CA TYR A 89 4.98 -7.56 11.95
C TYR A 89 5.58 -8.84 11.39
N SER A 90 4.97 -9.96 11.75
CA SER A 90 5.21 -11.25 11.12
C SER A 90 3.91 -11.93 10.74
N LEU A 91 3.94 -12.59 9.59
CA LEU A 91 2.87 -13.39 9.01
C LEU A 91 3.34 -14.83 8.93
N GLU A 92 2.56 -15.73 9.50
CA GLU A 92 2.75 -17.17 9.37
C GLU A 92 1.56 -17.77 8.63
N TYR A 93 1.81 -18.50 7.54
CA TYR A 93 0.76 -19.17 6.77
C TYR A 93 1.25 -20.52 6.22
N LYS A 94 0.33 -21.28 5.62
CA LYS A 94 0.62 -22.55 4.95
C LYS A 94 0.70 -22.34 3.45
N ASP A 95 1.81 -22.76 2.84
CA ASP A 95 1.94 -22.75 1.37
C ASP A 95 1.10 -23.87 0.71
N THR A 96 1.15 -23.94 -0.62
CA THR A 96 0.44 -24.95 -1.41
C THR A 96 0.86 -26.38 -1.11
N ASP A 97 2.07 -26.58 -0.57
CA ASP A 97 2.63 -27.87 -0.18
C ASP A 97 2.35 -28.20 1.31
N GLY A 98 1.69 -27.30 2.04
CA GLY A 98 1.38 -27.45 3.46
C GLY A 98 2.54 -27.12 4.40
N ASN A 99 3.65 -26.56 3.90
CA ASN A 99 4.75 -26.11 4.73
C ASN A 99 4.40 -24.79 5.41
N THR A 100 4.92 -24.58 6.62
CA THR A 100 4.81 -23.28 7.28
C THR A 100 5.79 -22.31 6.64
N VAL A 101 5.27 -21.19 6.16
CA VAL A 101 6.04 -20.06 5.68
C VAL A 101 5.86 -18.89 6.65
N THR A 102 6.97 -18.24 6.98
CA THR A 102 6.98 -17.03 7.80
C THR A 102 7.54 -15.88 6.98
N GLN A 103 6.78 -14.79 6.90
CA GLN A 103 7.17 -13.54 6.27
C GLN A 103 7.11 -12.42 7.31
N GLY A 104 8.04 -11.48 7.27
CA GLY A 104 8.02 -10.31 8.15
C GLY A 104 8.05 -9.02 7.35
N GLY A 105 7.57 -7.96 7.97
CA GLY A 105 7.68 -6.61 7.45
C GLY A 105 7.62 -5.59 8.57
N GLY A 106 7.55 -4.33 8.19
CA GLY A 106 7.51 -3.21 9.12
C GLY A 106 7.95 -1.94 8.43
N GLY A 107 7.76 -0.82 9.10
CA GLY A 107 8.14 0.45 8.55
C GLY A 107 7.91 1.60 9.52
N VAL A 108 8.22 2.79 9.03
CA VAL A 108 7.97 4.05 9.73
C VAL A 108 7.06 4.94 8.90
N ALA A 109 6.21 5.70 9.58
CA ALA A 109 5.46 6.82 9.03
C ALA A 109 5.94 8.12 9.66
N PHE A 110 5.66 9.24 8.99
CA PHE A 110 5.91 10.56 9.57
C PHE A 110 4.65 11.08 10.24
N ASP A 111 4.79 11.59 11.47
CA ASP A 111 3.71 12.30 12.14
C ASP A 111 3.50 13.73 11.57
N ALA A 112 2.53 14.45 12.12
CA ALA A 112 2.20 15.81 11.68
C ALA A 112 3.35 16.82 11.91
N ASP A 113 4.22 16.52 12.88
CA ASP A 113 5.40 17.32 13.20
C ASP A 113 6.63 16.93 12.35
N GLY A 114 6.49 15.89 11.52
CA GLY A 114 7.53 15.40 10.63
C GLY A 114 8.54 14.47 11.32
N ASN A 115 8.23 13.95 12.51
CA ASN A 115 9.05 12.94 13.16
C ASN A 115 8.69 11.55 12.65
N GLU A 116 9.68 10.66 12.58
CA GLU A 116 9.44 9.25 12.31
C GLU A 116 8.78 8.59 13.51
N ARG A 117 7.75 7.80 13.23
CA ARG A 117 7.12 6.89 14.17
C ARG A 117 6.96 5.51 13.52
N PRO A 118 6.88 4.43 14.30
CA PRO A 118 6.48 3.14 13.78
C PRO A 118 5.13 3.21 13.05
N LEU A 119 4.92 2.32 12.07
CA LEU A 119 3.60 2.13 11.46
C LEU A 119 2.59 1.70 12.53
N THR A 120 1.38 2.24 12.43
CA THR A 120 0.26 1.73 13.23
C THR A 120 -0.22 0.40 12.67
N GLU A 121 -0.99 -0.33 13.48
CA GLU A 121 -1.66 -1.53 13.01
C GLU A 121 -2.49 -1.26 11.73
N ASP A 122 -3.36 -0.24 11.74
CA ASP A 122 -4.19 0.07 10.57
C ASP A 122 -3.34 0.32 9.32
N GLU A 123 -2.17 0.96 9.49
CA GLU A 123 -1.24 1.24 8.41
C GLU A 123 -0.53 0.00 7.88
N ILE A 124 -0.25 -0.99 8.73
CA ILE A 124 0.28 -2.31 8.35
C ILE A 124 -0.82 -3.09 7.62
N MET A 125 -2.06 -3.06 8.15
CA MET A 125 -3.20 -3.73 7.53
C MET A 125 -3.51 -3.14 6.15
N GLU A 126 -3.40 -1.83 5.96
CA GLU A 126 -3.52 -1.19 4.64
C GLU A 126 -2.44 -1.65 3.67
N GLU A 127 -1.20 -1.84 4.13
CA GLU A 127 -0.09 -2.34 3.32
C GLU A 127 -0.30 -3.80 2.91
N LEU A 128 -0.69 -4.65 3.87
CA LEU A 128 -1.13 -6.03 3.65
C LEU A 128 -2.44 -6.14 2.87
N ASN A 129 -3.03 -5.03 2.44
CA ASN A 129 -4.20 -4.98 1.58
C ASN A 129 -3.92 -4.37 0.21
N ALA A 130 -2.69 -3.92 -0.04
CA ALA A 130 -2.33 -3.26 -1.30
C ALA A 130 -2.22 -4.27 -2.46
N PRO A 131 -2.49 -3.86 -3.70
CA PRO A 131 -2.11 -4.63 -4.89
C PRO A 131 -0.61 -4.86 -4.92
N ASP A 132 -0.17 -6.03 -5.39
CA ASP A 132 1.24 -6.35 -5.55
C ASP A 132 1.61 -6.59 -7.03
N VAL A 133 2.88 -6.39 -7.37
CA VAL A 133 3.43 -6.62 -8.72
C VAL A 133 4.53 -7.65 -8.66
N GLU A 134 4.34 -8.75 -9.37
CA GLU A 134 5.31 -9.84 -9.46
C GLU A 134 5.94 -9.91 -10.86
N TYR A 135 7.26 -10.08 -10.89
CA TYR A 135 8.06 -10.30 -12.09
C TYR A 135 8.54 -11.74 -12.06
N LEU A 136 8.07 -12.55 -13.00
CA LEU A 136 8.38 -13.99 -13.05
C LEU A 136 9.62 -14.27 -13.92
N ASP A 137 10.20 -15.46 -13.74
CA ASP A 137 11.41 -15.90 -14.46
C ASP A 137 11.21 -16.05 -15.98
N ASP A 138 9.95 -16.13 -16.44
CA ASP A 138 9.58 -16.15 -17.86
C ASP A 138 9.37 -14.76 -18.47
N ASP A 139 9.87 -13.72 -17.78
CA ASP A 139 9.72 -12.30 -18.08
C ASP A 139 8.26 -11.78 -18.02
N SER A 140 7.30 -12.61 -17.61
CA SER A 140 5.92 -12.16 -17.45
C SER A 140 5.76 -11.30 -16.19
N VAL A 141 4.89 -10.29 -16.29
CA VAL A 141 4.63 -9.34 -15.20
C VAL A 141 3.15 -9.38 -14.85
N TRP A 142 2.86 -9.60 -13.57
CA TRP A 142 1.51 -9.80 -13.06
C TRP A 142 1.20 -8.84 -11.92
N ILE A 143 -0.01 -8.29 -11.92
CA ILE A 143 -0.59 -7.63 -10.76
C ILE A 143 -1.52 -8.63 -10.06
N TYR A 144 -1.35 -8.75 -8.76
CA TYR A 144 -2.26 -9.50 -7.89
C TYR A 144 -3.00 -8.54 -6.97
N TYR A 145 -4.32 -8.62 -6.99
CA TYR A 145 -5.15 -7.86 -6.08
C TYR A 145 -6.42 -8.63 -5.74
N LYS A 146 -6.53 -9.06 -4.48
CA LYS A 146 -7.64 -9.91 -4.03
C LYS A 146 -7.73 -11.18 -4.89
N ASN A 147 -8.90 -11.45 -5.47
CA ASN A 147 -9.17 -12.55 -6.38
C ASN A 147 -8.76 -12.27 -7.83
N GLN A 148 -8.09 -11.14 -8.11
CA GLN A 148 -7.73 -10.73 -9.46
C GLN A 148 -6.25 -11.00 -9.72
N LYS A 149 -5.99 -11.58 -10.89
CA LYS A 149 -4.67 -11.79 -11.47
C LYS A 149 -4.65 -11.12 -12.85
N ILE A 150 -3.84 -10.09 -13.01
CA ILE A 150 -3.85 -9.22 -14.20
C ILE A 150 -2.47 -9.23 -14.85
N GLU A 151 -2.37 -9.73 -16.08
CA GLU A 151 -1.13 -9.67 -16.86
C GLU A 151 -0.87 -8.26 -17.40
N ILE A 152 0.36 -7.77 -17.24
CA ILE A 152 0.79 -6.45 -17.69
C ILE A 152 2.08 -6.45 -18.52
N THR A 153 2.62 -7.62 -18.86
CA THR A 153 3.88 -7.81 -19.59
C THR A 153 4.02 -6.87 -20.79
N ASP A 154 3.01 -6.85 -21.67
CA ASP A 154 3.02 -6.04 -22.91
C ASP A 154 2.38 -4.65 -22.75
N LYS A 155 2.12 -4.21 -21.52
CA LYS A 155 1.40 -2.95 -21.23
C LYS A 155 2.30 -1.80 -20.83
N PHE A 156 3.62 -2.00 -20.84
CA PHE A 156 4.58 -0.94 -20.56
C PHE A 156 4.78 -0.05 -21.79
N ASP A 157 4.81 1.25 -21.57
CA ASP A 157 5.13 2.22 -22.61
C ASP A 157 6.65 2.31 -22.87
N LYS A 158 7.03 3.18 -23.80
CA LYS A 158 8.44 3.44 -24.17
C LYS A 158 9.30 3.96 -23.01
N ASP A 159 8.69 4.49 -21.95
CA ASP A 159 9.34 5.03 -20.76
C ASP A 159 9.32 4.00 -19.61
N ASN A 160 8.96 2.74 -19.91
CA ASN A 160 8.82 1.63 -18.98
C ASN A 160 7.76 1.87 -17.88
N VAL A 161 6.70 2.60 -18.21
CA VAL A 161 5.57 2.87 -17.31
C VAL A 161 4.31 2.15 -17.79
N CYS A 162 3.59 1.52 -16.86
CA CYS A 162 2.29 0.90 -17.11
C CYS A 162 1.24 1.54 -16.19
N TYR A 163 0.07 1.85 -16.76
CA TYR A 163 -1.09 2.39 -16.03
C TYR A 163 -2.20 1.35 -15.99
N VAL A 164 -2.66 0.99 -14.80
CA VAL A 164 -3.67 -0.06 -14.61
C VAL A 164 -4.78 0.43 -13.71
N LYS A 165 -6.02 0.35 -14.20
CA LYS A 165 -7.23 0.52 -13.38
C LYS A 165 -7.69 -0.86 -12.92
N ILE A 166 -7.81 -1.05 -11.62
CA ILE A 166 -8.31 -2.28 -11.00
C ILE A 166 -9.66 -1.93 -10.38
N GLU A 167 -10.70 -2.66 -10.75
CA GLU A 167 -12.05 -2.50 -10.21
C GLU A 167 -12.43 -3.74 -9.40
N ASN A 168 -12.88 -3.56 -8.17
CA ASN A 168 -13.30 -4.65 -7.29
C ASN A 168 -14.56 -4.25 -6.51
N GLY A 169 -15.73 -4.55 -7.07
CA GLY A 169 -17.00 -4.06 -6.54
C GLY A 169 -17.08 -2.54 -6.64
N ASP A 170 -17.32 -1.86 -5.52
CA ASP A 170 -17.35 -0.40 -5.44
C ASP A 170 -15.95 0.24 -5.29
N GLU A 171 -14.91 -0.58 -5.12
CA GLU A 171 -13.54 -0.12 -4.97
C GLU A 171 -12.86 0.01 -6.33
N THR A 172 -12.25 1.17 -6.58
CA THR A 172 -11.42 1.42 -7.76
C THR A 172 -10.01 1.79 -7.30
N ILE A 173 -9.01 1.16 -7.88
CA ILE A 173 -7.60 1.49 -7.68
C ILE A 173 -6.98 1.86 -9.03
N TYR A 174 -6.40 3.05 -9.08
CA TYR A 174 -5.53 3.51 -10.15
C TYR A 174 -4.08 3.25 -9.76
N MET A 175 -3.40 2.41 -10.53
CA MET A 175 -2.03 2.00 -10.29
C MET A 175 -1.12 2.50 -11.40
N THR A 176 0.06 2.98 -11.03
CA THR A 176 1.16 3.31 -11.94
C THR A 176 2.35 2.45 -11.58
N VAL A 177 2.78 1.59 -12.49
CA VAL A 177 3.87 0.63 -12.31
C VAL A 177 5.04 1.07 -13.16
N LYS A 178 6.24 1.12 -12.59
CA LYS A 178 7.48 1.27 -13.35
C LYS A 178 8.18 -0.07 -13.39
N TYR A 179 8.54 -0.54 -14.58
CA TYR A 179 9.19 -1.84 -14.74
C TYR A 179 10.43 -1.94 -13.84
N GLN A 180 10.44 -2.93 -12.94
CA GLN A 180 11.50 -3.19 -11.94
C GLN A 180 11.88 -1.99 -11.05
N ASN A 181 11.00 -0.98 -10.95
CA ASN A 181 11.27 0.24 -10.20
C ASN A 181 10.04 0.65 -9.38
N GLY A 182 9.34 -0.33 -8.81
CA GLY A 182 8.21 -0.10 -7.91
C GLY A 182 6.94 0.43 -8.57
N TYR A 183 5.93 0.66 -7.75
CA TYR A 183 4.62 1.14 -8.16
C TYR A 183 4.02 2.08 -7.12
N SER A 184 2.97 2.81 -7.52
CA SER A 184 2.15 3.61 -6.62
C SER A 184 0.68 3.44 -6.96
N THR A 185 -0.19 3.60 -5.97
CA THR A 185 -1.64 3.42 -6.08
C THR A 185 -2.42 4.64 -5.59
N SER A 186 -3.63 4.81 -6.10
CA SER A 186 -4.56 5.87 -5.72
C SER A 186 -6.01 5.42 -5.91
N PRO A 187 -6.94 5.86 -5.06
CA PRO A 187 -8.37 5.68 -5.33
C PRO A 187 -8.93 6.63 -6.40
N ASP A 188 -8.26 7.74 -6.69
CA ASP A 188 -8.83 8.85 -7.46
C ASP A 188 -8.29 8.96 -8.90
N LYS A 189 -6.99 8.74 -9.09
CA LYS A 189 -6.31 8.91 -10.39
C LYS A 189 -4.96 8.22 -10.44
N TYR A 190 -4.44 7.97 -11.64
CA TYR A 190 -3.07 7.46 -11.79
C TYR A 190 -2.03 8.36 -11.10
N PRO A 191 -1.24 7.83 -10.15
CA PRO A 191 -0.10 8.56 -9.59
C PRO A 191 0.88 9.00 -10.68
N ASP A 192 1.41 10.22 -10.59
CA ASP A 192 2.43 10.67 -11.54
C ASP A 192 3.69 9.81 -11.37
N PRO A 193 4.23 9.16 -12.41
CA PRO A 193 5.47 8.39 -12.31
C PRO A 193 6.64 9.21 -11.76
N ARG A 194 6.66 10.53 -11.91
CA ARG A 194 7.71 11.39 -11.33
C ARG A 194 7.53 11.66 -9.85
N SER A 195 6.36 11.36 -9.31
CA SER A 195 6.09 11.63 -7.90
C SER A 195 6.70 10.57 -7.00
N PHE A 196 6.85 9.31 -7.44
CA PHE A 196 7.34 8.22 -6.60
C PHE A 196 8.70 7.66 -7.04
N ASN A 197 9.41 7.06 -6.07
CA ASN A 197 10.83 6.64 -6.06
C ASN A 197 11.84 7.76 -5.77
#